data_AF-A0AAV0YL77-F1
#
_entry.id   AF-A0AAV0YL77-F1
#
_cell.length_a   1.000
_cell.length_b   1.000
_cell.length_c   1.000
_cell.angle_alpha   90.00
_cell.angle_beta   90.00
_cell.angle_gamma   90.00
#
_symmetry.space_group_name_H-M   'P 1'
#
loop_
_entity.id
_entity.type
_entity.pdbx_description
1 polymer ?
#
loop_
_entity_poly.entity_id
_entity_poly.type
_entity_poly.pdbx_seq_one_letter_code
_entity_poly.pdbx_strand_id
1 'polypeptide(L)'
;MSKENRRRHLAANMAGLVKMAEMAVVLAEEGEDSDRIKELEQEKAALTSSSRKLKASLERSEEMFREQAELLTAETELLALEKENSGKLAEERDLFRADRERLEIDNGRLAREIEDLKAAMLPVEDESEDTTPLRSRLELVARIQLLEGDCVGAMADGFEAAVSQLSLLNPGLNTEGVSHMSQIIDGQVVPPPDSLVVGDGSSGEAEL
;
A
#
# COMPACT_ATOMS: atom_id res chain seq x y z
N MET A 1 42.52 -121.14 45.54
CA MET A 1 42.60 -119.67 45.65
C MET A 1 42.83 -119.23 47.09
N SER A 2 43.98 -118.63 47.38
CA SER A 2 44.31 -118.05 48.70
C SER A 2 43.27 -117.00 49.11
N LYS A 3 42.97 -116.90 50.42
CA LYS A 3 42.11 -115.86 51.01
C LYS A 3 42.54 -114.45 50.59
N GLU A 4 43.82 -114.27 50.32
CA GLU A 4 44.42 -112.99 49.93
C GLU A 4 44.06 -112.55 48.50
N ASN A 5 44.01 -113.49 47.54
CA ASN A 5 43.55 -113.18 46.18
C ASN A 5 42.06 -112.82 46.16
N ARG A 6 41.25 -113.43 47.04
CA ARG A 6 39.84 -113.06 47.21
C ARG A 6 39.68 -111.65 47.77
N ARG A 7 40.51 -111.27 48.75
CA ARG A 7 40.52 -109.90 49.31
C ARG A 7 40.97 -108.85 48.28
N ARG A 8 41.99 -109.14 47.46
CA ARG A 8 42.41 -108.24 46.37
C ARG A 8 41.34 -108.06 45.30
N HIS A 9 40.68 -109.14 44.88
CA HIS A 9 39.58 -109.04 43.91
C HIS A 9 38.38 -108.27 44.48
N LEU A 10 38.04 -108.50 45.75
CA LEU A 10 36.98 -107.75 46.43
C LEU A 10 37.33 -106.26 46.54
N ALA A 11 38.58 -105.93 46.90
CA ALA A 11 39.05 -104.55 46.99
C ALA A 11 39.05 -103.84 45.63
N ALA A 12 39.46 -104.53 44.55
CA ALA A 12 39.41 -103.99 43.19
C ALA A 12 37.96 -103.75 42.73
N ASN A 13 37.05 -104.68 43.03
CA ASN A 13 35.62 -104.53 42.71
C ASN A 13 34.97 -103.40 43.52
N MET A 14 35.31 -103.25 44.81
CA MET A 14 34.85 -102.14 45.65
C MET A 14 35.40 -100.81 45.16
N ALA A 15 36.67 -100.73 44.78
CA ALA A 15 37.25 -99.51 44.21
C ALA A 15 36.56 -99.12 42.89
N GLY A 16 36.24 -100.10 42.04
CA GLY A 16 35.46 -99.86 40.83
C GLY A 16 34.05 -99.34 41.12
N LEU A 17 33.36 -99.90 42.12
CA LEU A 17 32.04 -99.44 42.55
C LEU A 17 32.06 -98.05 43.17
N VAL A 18 33.05 -97.74 44.01
CA VAL A 18 33.23 -96.40 44.60
C VAL A 18 33.47 -95.38 43.50
N LYS A 19 34.31 -95.70 42.51
CA LYS A 19 34.59 -94.80 41.40
C LYS A 19 33.39 -94.57 40.49
N MET A 20 32.56 -95.59 40.27
CA MET A 20 31.28 -95.44 39.55
C MET A 20 30.27 -94.64 40.36
N ALA A 21 30.23 -94.81 41.68
CA ALA A 21 29.38 -94.01 42.57
C ALA A 21 29.81 -92.54 42.60
N GLU A 22 31.11 -92.25 42.67
CA GLU A 22 31.65 -90.88 42.53
C GLU A 22 31.29 -90.27 41.18
N MET A 23 31.50 -90.98 40.06
CA MET A 23 31.09 -90.48 38.74
C MET A 23 29.58 -90.21 38.66
N ALA A 24 28.75 -91.05 39.28
CA ALA A 24 27.31 -90.83 39.31
C ALA A 24 26.90 -89.60 40.15
N VAL A 25 27.63 -89.31 41.23
CA VAL A 25 27.41 -88.11 42.05
C VAL A 25 27.85 -86.85 41.31
N VAL A 26 29.03 -86.86 40.65
CA VAL A 26 29.50 -85.71 39.86
C VAL A 26 28.56 -85.42 38.68
N LEU A 27 28.06 -86.45 37.99
CA LEU A 27 27.07 -86.27 36.92
C LEU A 27 25.69 -85.81 37.43
N ALA A 28 25.36 -86.09 38.70
CA ALA A 28 24.14 -85.56 39.33
C ALA A 28 24.31 -84.08 39.71
N GLU A 29 25.50 -83.65 40.13
CA GLU A 29 25.85 -82.24 40.40
C GLU A 29 25.85 -81.40 39.11
N GLU A 30 26.25 -81.96 37.95
CA GLU A 30 26.09 -81.30 36.64
C GLU A 30 24.61 -80.97 36.29
N GLY A 31 23.65 -81.64 36.93
CA GLY A 31 22.22 -81.34 36.83
C GLY A 31 21.84 -79.99 37.45
N GLU A 32 22.50 -79.58 38.55
CA GLU A 32 22.29 -78.29 39.22
C GLU A 32 22.82 -77.14 38.35
N ASP A 33 23.95 -77.35 37.66
CA ASP A 33 24.48 -76.41 36.67
C ASP A 33 23.53 -76.23 35.49
N SER A 34 22.85 -77.30 35.05
CA SER A 34 21.82 -77.24 34.00
C SER A 34 20.63 -76.36 34.41
N ASP A 35 20.20 -76.42 35.67
CA ASP A 35 19.07 -75.60 36.15
C ASP A 35 19.48 -74.15 36.36
N ARG A 36 20.70 -73.88 36.84
CA ARG A 36 21.30 -72.54 36.91
C ARG A 36 21.40 -71.89 35.52
N ILE A 37 21.78 -72.66 34.49
CA ILE A 37 21.86 -72.19 33.10
C ILE A 37 20.47 -71.80 32.58
N LYS A 38 19.43 -72.61 32.83
CA LYS A 38 18.06 -72.27 32.42
C LYS A 38 17.55 -71.01 33.11
N GLU A 39 17.85 -70.82 34.40
CA GLU A 39 17.47 -69.62 35.14
C GLU A 39 18.14 -68.37 34.56
N LEU A 40 19.44 -68.44 34.26
CA LEU A 40 20.19 -67.36 33.59
C LEU A 40 19.66 -67.07 32.17
N GLU A 41 19.25 -68.09 31.42
CA GLU A 41 18.62 -67.90 30.10
C GLU A 41 17.25 -67.22 30.20
N GLN A 42 16.44 -67.59 31.19
CA GLN A 42 15.17 -66.92 31.47
C GLN A 42 15.37 -65.47 31.90
N GLU A 43 16.33 -65.20 32.77
CA GLU A 43 16.67 -63.84 33.21
C GLU A 43 17.17 -62.98 32.05
N LYS A 44 18.05 -63.54 31.19
CA LYS A 44 18.52 -62.87 29.98
C LYS A 44 17.37 -62.59 29.01
N ALA A 45 16.43 -63.52 28.85
CA ALA A 45 15.23 -63.30 28.04
C ALA A 45 14.34 -62.20 28.62
N ALA A 46 14.15 -62.17 29.95
CA ALA A 46 13.41 -61.13 30.64
C ALA A 46 14.08 -59.75 30.49
N LEU A 47 15.39 -59.66 30.72
CA LEU A 47 16.19 -58.44 30.57
C LEU A 47 16.18 -57.91 29.13
N THR A 48 16.32 -58.79 28.13
CA THR A 48 16.24 -58.38 26.73
C THR A 48 14.84 -57.88 26.36
N SER A 49 13.77 -58.49 26.89
CA SER A 49 12.41 -57.99 26.70
C SER A 49 12.19 -56.62 27.36
N SER A 50 12.73 -56.42 28.58
CA SER A 50 12.65 -55.16 29.31
C SER A 50 13.45 -54.06 28.60
N SER A 51 14.67 -54.37 28.15
CA SER A 51 15.50 -53.46 27.37
C SER A 51 14.82 -53.03 26.08
N ARG A 52 14.16 -53.95 25.36
CA ARG A 52 13.36 -53.62 24.16
C ARG A 52 12.20 -52.68 24.50
N LYS A 53 11.47 -52.93 25.59
CA LYS A 53 10.37 -52.07 26.03
C LYS A 53 10.85 -50.67 26.43
N LEU A 54 11.96 -50.58 27.16
CA LEU A 54 12.56 -49.31 27.56
C LEU A 54 13.05 -48.51 26.35
N LYS A 55 13.69 -49.16 25.38
CA LYS A 55 14.09 -48.50 24.12
C LYS A 55 12.90 -47.94 23.36
N ALA A 56 11.84 -48.73 23.18
CA ALA A 56 10.63 -48.27 22.52
C ALA A 56 9.94 -47.12 23.31
N SER A 57 10.01 -47.13 24.64
CA SER A 57 9.48 -46.03 25.45
C SER A 57 10.33 -44.77 25.34
N LEU A 58 11.66 -44.92 25.27
CA LEU A 58 12.59 -43.81 25.11
C LEU A 58 12.39 -43.13 23.75
N GLU A 59 12.35 -43.91 22.67
CA GLU A 59 12.08 -43.42 21.31
C GLU A 59 10.78 -42.61 21.24
N ARG A 60 9.68 -43.13 21.81
CA ARG A 60 8.41 -42.39 21.88
C ARG A 60 8.53 -41.09 22.67
N SER A 61 9.28 -41.09 23.77
CA SER A 61 9.46 -39.86 24.56
C SER A 61 10.30 -38.83 23.82
N GLU A 62 11.33 -39.25 23.08
CA GLU A 62 12.15 -38.36 22.26
C GLU A 62 11.35 -37.75 21.11
N GLU A 63 10.47 -38.54 20.47
CA GLU A 63 9.55 -38.04 19.45
C GLU A 63 8.59 -36.99 20.03
N MET A 64 7.95 -37.26 21.18
CA MET A 64 7.06 -36.29 21.81
C MET A 64 7.79 -34.98 22.18
N PHE A 65 9.02 -35.06 22.69
CA PHE A 65 9.79 -33.84 23.00
C PHE A 65 10.23 -33.09 21.75
N ARG A 66 10.53 -33.77 20.64
CA ARG A 66 10.79 -33.10 19.36
C ARG A 66 9.55 -32.37 18.86
N GLU A 67 8.39 -33.05 18.83
CA GLU A 67 7.13 -32.44 18.41
C GLU A 67 6.79 -31.22 19.29
N GLN A 68 7.00 -31.32 20.60
CA GLN A 68 6.75 -30.21 21.52
C GLN A 68 7.71 -29.03 21.28
N ALA A 69 8.98 -29.30 20.94
CA ALA A 69 9.94 -28.26 20.59
C ALA A 69 9.54 -27.57 19.27
N GLU A 70 9.13 -28.34 18.26
CA GLU A 70 8.67 -27.79 16.96
C GLU A 70 7.42 -26.91 17.14
N LEU A 71 6.45 -27.36 17.94
CA LEU A 71 5.25 -26.57 18.25
C LEU A 71 5.59 -25.25 18.95
N LEU A 72 6.49 -25.27 19.94
CA LEU A 72 6.94 -24.06 20.62
C LEU A 72 7.63 -23.10 19.66
N THR A 73 8.47 -23.61 18.74
CA THR A 73 9.12 -22.75 17.74
C THR A 73 8.09 -22.09 16.82
N ALA A 74 7.12 -22.86 16.30
CA ALA A 74 6.07 -22.34 15.45
C ALA A 74 5.19 -21.29 16.17
N GLU A 75 4.87 -21.51 17.45
CA GLU A 75 4.11 -20.54 18.26
C GLU A 75 4.87 -19.23 18.44
N THR A 76 6.17 -19.28 18.69
CA THR A 76 6.99 -18.06 18.82
C THR A 76 7.09 -17.28 17.52
N GLU A 77 7.16 -17.97 16.37
CA GLU A 77 7.17 -17.33 15.04
C GLU A 77 5.83 -16.68 14.72
N LEU A 78 4.71 -17.35 15.01
CA LEU A 78 3.37 -16.77 14.84
C LEU A 78 3.18 -15.51 15.69
N LEU A 79 3.57 -15.56 16.97
CA LEU A 79 3.51 -14.39 17.86
C LEU A 79 4.37 -13.21 17.36
N ALA A 80 5.53 -13.50 16.75
CA ALA A 80 6.38 -12.47 16.17
C ALA A 80 5.70 -11.81 14.96
N LEU A 81 5.10 -12.62 14.06
CA LEU A 81 4.36 -12.13 12.90
C LEU A 81 3.11 -11.34 13.28
N GLU A 82 2.37 -11.76 14.30
CA GLU A 82 1.20 -11.02 14.81
C GLU A 82 1.60 -9.65 15.36
N LYS A 83 2.72 -9.56 16.08
CA LYS A 83 3.27 -8.29 16.57
C LYS A 83 3.70 -7.38 15.42
N GLU A 84 4.36 -7.93 14.40
CA GLU A 84 4.76 -7.16 13.23
C GLU A 84 3.54 -6.63 12.45
N ASN A 85 2.55 -7.49 12.20
CA ASN A 85 1.34 -7.11 11.49
C ASN A 85 0.50 -6.09 12.25
N SER A 86 0.38 -6.23 13.57
CA SER A 86 -0.29 -5.23 14.40
C SER A 86 0.45 -3.89 14.43
N GLY A 87 1.79 -3.90 14.38
CA GLY A 87 2.61 -2.69 14.21
C GLY A 87 2.34 -1.99 12.89
N LYS A 88 2.38 -2.71 11.77
CA LYS A 88 2.08 -2.17 10.42
C LYS A 88 0.66 -1.60 10.33
N LEU A 89 -0.33 -2.29 10.90
CA LEU A 89 -1.71 -1.81 10.97
C LEU A 89 -1.85 -0.53 11.81
N ALA A 90 -1.05 -0.38 12.87
CA ALA A 90 -1.06 0.84 13.68
C ALA A 90 -0.47 2.02 12.90
N GLU A 91 0.66 1.82 12.22
CA GLU A 91 1.29 2.83 11.37
C GLU A 91 0.36 3.28 10.24
N GLU A 92 -0.29 2.34 9.55
CA GLU A 92 -1.24 2.64 8.47
C GLU A 92 -2.45 3.43 8.99
N ARG A 93 -2.96 3.09 10.18
CA ARG A 93 -4.05 3.85 10.82
C ARG A 93 -3.65 5.28 11.17
N ASP A 94 -2.42 5.49 11.63
CA ASP A 94 -1.94 6.83 11.97
C ASP A 94 -1.70 7.67 10.71
N LEU A 95 -1.22 7.05 9.62
CA LEU A 95 -1.13 7.70 8.31
C LEU A 95 -2.50 8.14 7.81
N PHE A 96 -3.50 7.25 7.83
CA PHE A 96 -4.87 7.59 7.43
C PHE A 96 -5.50 8.68 8.29
N ARG A 97 -5.17 8.73 9.59
CA ARG A 97 -5.62 9.79 10.48
C ARG A 97 -5.03 11.14 10.07
N ALA A 98 -3.71 11.20 9.83
CA ALA A 98 -3.04 12.41 9.38
C ALA A 98 -3.59 12.91 8.04
N ASP A 99 -3.80 12.02 7.07
CA ASP A 99 -4.37 12.38 5.77
C ASP A 99 -5.80 12.92 5.90
N ARG A 100 -6.61 12.31 6.77
CA ARG A 100 -7.96 12.80 7.06
C ARG A 100 -7.95 14.21 7.65
N GLU A 101 -7.10 14.46 8.65
CA GLU A 101 -6.97 15.79 9.27
C GLU A 101 -6.55 16.84 8.24
N ARG A 102 -5.58 16.50 7.38
CA ARG A 102 -5.17 17.38 6.28
C ARG A 102 -6.32 17.70 5.33
N LEU A 103 -7.09 16.69 4.92
CA LEU A 103 -8.23 16.87 4.03
C LEU A 103 -9.34 17.72 4.67
N GLU A 104 -9.56 17.58 5.99
CA GLU A 104 -10.51 18.42 6.72
C GLU A 104 -10.07 19.88 6.74
N ILE A 105 -8.77 20.15 6.92
CA ILE A 105 -8.21 21.52 6.83
C ILE A 105 -8.37 22.10 5.42
N ASP A 106 -7.99 21.34 4.39
CA ASP A 106 -8.08 21.80 3.00
C ASP A 106 -9.53 22.05 2.57
N ASN A 107 -10.47 21.18 2.96
CA ASN A 107 -11.90 21.41 2.74
C ASN A 107 -12.39 22.68 3.44
N GLY A 108 -11.97 22.93 4.69
CA GLY A 108 -12.30 24.15 5.40
C GLY A 108 -11.71 25.41 4.76
N ARG A 109 -10.55 25.32 4.12
CA ARG A 109 -9.94 26.41 3.34
C ARG A 109 -10.72 26.66 2.05
N LEU A 110 -11.01 25.62 1.29
CA LEU A 110 -11.75 25.72 0.02
C LEU A 110 -13.18 26.21 0.24
N ALA A 111 -13.85 25.79 1.31
CA ALA A 111 -15.18 26.27 1.65
C ALA A 111 -15.20 27.79 1.89
N ARG A 112 -14.20 28.32 2.61
CA ARG A 112 -14.02 29.77 2.81
C ARG A 112 -13.72 30.50 1.51
N GLU A 113 -12.83 29.96 0.70
CA GLU A 113 -12.47 30.55 -0.60
C GLU A 113 -13.69 30.60 -1.56
N ILE A 114 -14.55 29.57 -1.53
CA ILE A 114 -15.83 29.58 -2.26
C ILE A 114 -16.79 30.63 -1.70
N GLU A 115 -16.86 30.80 -0.38
CA GLU A 115 -17.70 31.82 0.26
C GLU A 115 -17.23 33.24 -0.10
N ASP A 116 -15.93 33.49 -0.02
CA ASP A 116 -15.32 34.76 -0.39
C ASP A 116 -15.56 35.08 -1.88
N LEU A 117 -15.39 34.10 -2.76
CA LEU A 117 -15.68 34.27 -4.19
C LEU A 117 -17.17 34.54 -4.45
N LYS A 118 -18.07 33.85 -3.74
CA LYS A 118 -19.51 34.10 -3.85
C LYS A 118 -19.88 35.51 -3.38
N ALA A 119 -19.26 35.98 -2.30
CA ALA A 119 -19.46 37.34 -1.81
C ALA A 119 -18.93 38.38 -2.81
N ALA A 120 -17.78 38.12 -3.45
CA ALA A 120 -17.23 38.97 -4.50
C ALA A 120 -18.06 38.97 -5.79
N MET A 121 -18.82 37.90 -6.05
CA MET A 121 -19.74 37.79 -7.19
C MET A 121 -21.13 38.36 -6.91
N LEU A 122 -21.40 38.93 -5.72
CA LEU A 122 -22.69 39.57 -5.46
C LEU A 122 -22.87 40.79 -6.37
N PRO A 123 -24.09 40.96 -6.93
CA PRO A 123 -24.40 42.11 -7.76
C PRO A 123 -24.21 43.41 -6.97
N VAL A 124 -23.60 44.41 -7.59
CA VAL A 124 -23.41 45.74 -7.02
C VAL A 124 -24.72 46.54 -7.20
N GLU A 125 -25.05 47.47 -6.28
CA GLU A 125 -26.30 48.25 -6.33
C GLU A 125 -26.51 49.00 -7.67
N ASP A 126 -25.44 49.34 -8.39
CA ASP A 126 -25.46 50.03 -9.68
C ASP A 126 -25.25 49.08 -10.89
N GLU A 127 -25.39 47.77 -10.71
CA GLU A 127 -25.26 46.83 -11.83
C GLU A 127 -26.44 46.99 -12.80
N SER A 128 -26.17 47.46 -14.02
CA SER A 128 -27.19 47.74 -15.03
C SER A 128 -27.91 46.45 -15.47
N GLU A 129 -29.19 46.56 -15.87
CA GLU A 129 -29.97 45.42 -16.43
C GLU A 129 -29.28 44.78 -17.65
N ASP A 130 -28.43 45.53 -18.34
CA ASP A 130 -27.64 45.10 -19.50
C ASP A 130 -26.44 44.22 -19.13
N THR A 131 -25.94 44.32 -17.90
CA THR A 131 -24.78 43.56 -17.40
C THR A 131 -25.18 42.35 -16.55
N THR A 132 -26.36 42.37 -15.94
CA THR A 132 -26.92 41.26 -15.16
C THR A 132 -27.02 39.89 -15.89
N PRO A 133 -27.29 39.80 -17.21
CA PRO A 133 -27.41 38.50 -17.88
C PRO A 133 -26.06 37.87 -18.28
N LEU A 134 -24.94 38.56 -18.08
CA LEU A 134 -23.61 38.08 -18.51
C LEU A 134 -23.09 37.05 -17.50
N ARG A 135 -23.13 35.76 -17.87
CA ARG A 135 -22.78 34.63 -17.00
C ARG A 135 -21.37 34.12 -17.21
N SER A 136 -20.69 34.59 -18.27
CA SER A 136 -19.34 34.17 -18.58
C SER A 136 -18.46 35.34 -18.99
N ARG A 137 -17.14 35.18 -18.80
CA ARG A 137 -16.15 36.13 -19.29
C ARG A 137 -16.26 36.33 -20.81
N LEU A 138 -16.63 35.29 -21.55
CA LEU A 138 -16.78 35.38 -23.01
C LEU A 138 -17.94 36.32 -23.38
N GLU A 139 -19.09 36.17 -22.72
CA GLU A 139 -20.25 37.06 -22.92
C GLU A 139 -19.92 38.50 -22.54
N LEU A 140 -19.19 38.70 -21.43
CA LEU A 140 -18.73 40.03 -21.01
C LEU A 140 -17.83 40.68 -22.06
N VAL A 141 -16.81 39.96 -22.55
CA VAL A 141 -15.90 40.47 -23.58
C VAL A 141 -16.65 40.78 -24.88
N ALA A 142 -17.59 39.92 -25.28
CA ALA A 142 -18.40 40.16 -26.48
C ALA A 142 -19.28 41.41 -26.33
N ARG A 143 -19.89 41.63 -25.15
CA ARG A 143 -20.69 42.84 -24.89
C ARG A 143 -19.84 44.11 -24.89
N ILE A 144 -18.62 44.06 -24.34
CA ILE A 144 -17.67 45.18 -24.39
C ILE A 144 -17.34 45.54 -25.83
N GLN A 145 -16.98 44.55 -26.67
CA GLN A 145 -16.65 44.78 -28.08
C GLN A 145 -17.81 45.38 -28.87
N LEU A 146 -19.04 44.92 -28.60
CA LEU A 146 -20.24 45.48 -29.21
C LEU A 146 -20.44 46.95 -28.81
N LEU A 147 -20.33 47.26 -27.52
CA LEU A 147 -20.47 48.64 -27.01
C LEU A 147 -19.36 49.56 -27.56
N GLU A 148 -18.13 49.07 -27.68
CA GLU A 148 -17.03 49.82 -28.31
C GLU A 148 -17.37 50.18 -29.76
N GLY A 149 -17.91 49.23 -30.54
CA GLY A 149 -18.35 49.47 -31.91
C GLY A 149 -19.50 50.49 -31.99
N ASP A 150 -20.52 50.32 -31.15
CA ASP A 150 -21.69 51.23 -31.09
C ASP A 150 -21.27 52.65 -30.72
N CYS A 151 -20.33 52.82 -29.77
CA CYS A 151 -19.80 54.14 -29.40
C CYS A 151 -19.05 54.81 -30.55
N VAL A 152 -18.20 54.09 -31.27
CA VAL A 152 -17.47 54.63 -32.43
C VAL A 152 -18.46 55.01 -33.54
N GLY A 153 -19.44 54.16 -33.82
CA GLY A 153 -20.51 54.45 -34.78
C GLY A 153 -21.28 55.72 -34.43
N ALA A 154 -21.74 55.84 -33.18
CA ALA A 154 -22.45 57.02 -32.71
C ALA A 154 -21.61 58.32 -32.79
N MET A 155 -20.28 58.23 -32.56
CA MET A 155 -19.38 59.37 -32.76
C MET A 155 -19.28 59.78 -34.23
N ALA A 156 -19.17 58.81 -35.14
CA ALA A 156 -19.13 59.07 -36.57
C ALA A 156 -20.44 59.71 -37.06
N ASP A 157 -21.59 59.18 -36.64
CA ASP A 157 -22.92 59.71 -36.98
C ASP A 157 -23.10 61.13 -36.44
N GLY A 158 -22.70 61.38 -35.18
CA GLY A 158 -22.77 62.70 -34.56
C GLY A 158 -21.88 63.73 -35.27
N PHE A 159 -20.69 63.33 -35.71
CA PHE A 159 -19.80 64.18 -36.49
C PHE A 159 -20.38 64.50 -37.87
N GLU A 160 -20.90 63.51 -38.59
CA GLU A 160 -21.54 63.73 -39.88
C GLU A 160 -22.74 64.67 -39.78
N ALA A 161 -23.58 64.48 -38.75
CA ALA A 161 -24.69 65.37 -38.45
C ALA A 161 -24.23 66.81 -38.18
N ALA A 162 -23.15 66.99 -37.40
CA ALA A 162 -22.57 68.30 -37.13
C ALA A 162 -22.00 68.97 -38.40
N VAL A 163 -21.27 68.22 -39.23
CA VAL A 163 -20.74 68.70 -40.51
C VAL A 163 -21.88 69.12 -41.44
N SER A 164 -22.95 68.34 -41.51
CA SER A 164 -24.14 68.65 -42.31
C SER A 164 -24.80 69.95 -41.83
N GLN A 165 -25.00 70.11 -40.52
CA GLN A 165 -25.55 71.34 -39.94
C GLN A 165 -24.66 72.57 -40.22
N LEU A 166 -23.34 72.43 -40.10
CA LEU A 166 -22.40 73.52 -40.36
C LEU A 166 -22.34 73.90 -41.84
N SER A 167 -22.43 72.92 -42.74
CA SER A 167 -22.43 73.14 -44.19
C SER A 167 -23.68 73.87 -44.67
N LEU A 168 -24.83 73.62 -44.02
CA LEU A 168 -26.07 74.37 -44.28
C LEU A 168 -25.93 75.86 -43.92
N LEU A 169 -25.27 76.17 -42.81
CA LEU A 169 -25.04 77.55 -42.37
C LEU A 169 -23.90 78.23 -43.15
N ASN A 170 -22.90 77.46 -43.60
CA ASN A 170 -21.71 77.95 -44.27
C ASN A 170 -21.43 77.15 -45.56
N PRO A 171 -22.03 77.51 -46.70
CA PRO A 171 -21.91 76.75 -47.95
C PRO A 171 -20.49 76.66 -48.55
N GLY A 172 -19.53 77.42 -48.02
CA GLY A 172 -18.12 77.39 -48.42
C GLY A 172 -17.20 76.66 -47.43
N LEU A 173 -17.75 75.97 -46.43
CA LEU A 173 -16.97 75.20 -45.46
C LEU A 173 -16.31 74.00 -46.16
N ASN A 174 -14.99 73.95 -46.16
CA ASN A 174 -14.24 72.79 -46.62
C ASN A 174 -14.05 71.81 -45.46
N THR A 175 -14.62 70.61 -45.56
CA THR A 175 -14.46 69.53 -44.58
C THR A 175 -13.64 68.35 -45.12
N GLU A 176 -13.01 68.51 -46.30
CA GLU A 176 -12.12 67.49 -46.84
C GLU A 176 -10.93 67.25 -45.89
N GLY A 177 -10.69 65.98 -45.53
CA GLY A 177 -9.61 65.57 -44.63
C GLY A 177 -9.90 65.69 -43.13
N VAL A 178 -11.11 66.11 -42.74
CA VAL A 178 -11.55 66.17 -41.34
C VAL A 178 -12.41 64.94 -41.02
N SER A 179 -12.05 64.21 -39.97
CA SER A 179 -12.78 63.05 -39.46
C SER A 179 -13.19 63.28 -38.00
N HIS A 180 -14.14 62.47 -37.50
CA HIS A 180 -14.55 62.44 -36.10
C HIS A 180 -13.39 62.14 -35.12
N MET A 181 -12.29 61.57 -35.62
CA MET A 181 -11.08 61.29 -34.84
C MET A 181 -9.92 62.28 -35.09
N SER A 182 -10.12 63.28 -35.94
CA SER A 182 -9.09 64.28 -36.21
C SER A 182 -8.86 65.21 -35.02
N GLN A 183 -7.62 65.63 -34.80
CA GLN A 183 -7.24 66.55 -33.72
C GLN A 183 -6.87 67.93 -34.28
N ILE A 184 -7.06 68.98 -33.49
CA ILE A 184 -6.61 70.34 -33.83
C ILE A 184 -5.37 70.66 -33.00
N ILE A 185 -4.21 70.77 -33.66
CA ILE A 185 -2.92 71.13 -33.04
C ILE A 185 -2.44 72.42 -33.71
N ASP A 186 -2.19 73.47 -32.93
CA ASP A 186 -1.73 74.78 -33.42
C ASP A 186 -2.59 75.38 -34.56
N GLY A 187 -3.90 75.10 -34.53
CA GLY A 187 -4.85 75.57 -35.54
C GLY A 187 -4.88 74.76 -36.84
N GLN A 188 -4.16 73.64 -36.92
CA GLN A 188 -4.19 72.71 -38.05
C GLN A 188 -4.88 71.40 -37.68
N VAL A 189 -5.63 70.83 -38.63
CA VAL A 189 -6.25 69.51 -38.48
C VAL A 189 -5.21 68.44 -38.77
N VAL A 190 -4.94 67.59 -37.78
CA VAL A 190 -3.98 66.49 -37.85
C VAL A 190 -4.74 65.17 -37.73
N PRO A 191 -4.47 64.17 -38.60
CA PRO A 191 -5.07 62.85 -38.45
C PRO A 191 -4.62 62.19 -37.12
N PRO A 192 -5.45 61.31 -36.53
CA PRO A 192 -5.08 60.63 -35.30
C PRO A 192 -3.81 59.80 -35.50
N PRO A 193 -2.99 59.61 -34.45
CA PRO A 193 -1.80 58.77 -34.51
C PRO A 193 -2.15 57.31 -34.87
N ASP A 194 -1.27 56.65 -35.64
CA ASP A 194 -1.47 55.32 -36.22
C ASP A 194 -1.89 54.23 -35.20
N SER A 195 -1.63 54.43 -33.91
CA SER A 195 -2.05 53.53 -32.82
C SER A 195 -3.56 53.51 -32.53
N LEU A 196 -4.34 54.42 -33.12
CA LEU A 196 -5.80 54.53 -32.95
C LEU A 196 -6.59 54.11 -34.19
N VAL A 197 -5.93 53.66 -35.26
CA VAL A 197 -6.60 53.03 -36.39
C VAL A 197 -7.02 51.63 -35.95
N VAL A 198 -8.19 51.55 -35.30
CA VAL A 198 -8.88 50.28 -35.09
C VAL A 198 -9.12 49.70 -36.47
N GLY A 199 -8.42 48.61 -36.79
CA GLY A 199 -8.44 47.98 -38.09
C GLY A 199 -9.88 47.72 -38.52
N ASP A 200 -10.24 48.25 -39.69
CA ASP A 200 -11.34 47.67 -40.45
C ASP A 200 -10.98 46.19 -40.66
N GLY A 201 -11.89 45.33 -40.22
CA GLY A 201 -11.79 43.88 -40.40
C GLY A 201 -11.99 43.51 -41.86
N SER A 202 -11.02 43.82 -42.72
CA SER A 202 -10.90 43.27 -44.06
C SER A 202 -9.99 42.05 -44.01
N SER A 203 -10.61 40.88 -43.84
CA SER A 203 -10.21 39.57 -44.37
C SER A 203 -8.76 39.45 -44.89
N GLY A 204 -7.86 38.96 -44.05
CA GLY A 204 -6.55 38.45 -44.44
C GLY A 204 -6.57 36.92 -44.36
N GLU A 205 -6.39 36.30 -45.53
CA GLU A 205 -6.39 34.87 -45.77
C GLU A 205 -5.43 34.09 -44.84
N ALA A 206 -5.86 32.89 -44.50
CA ALA A 206 -5.00 31.87 -43.93
C ALA A 206 -3.96 31.45 -44.98
N GLU A 207 -2.69 31.69 -44.70
CA GLU A 207 -1.60 30.88 -45.23
C GLU A 207 -0.65 30.45 -44.09
N LEU A 208 -0.57 29.12 -43.96
CA LEU A 208 0.38 28.27 -43.24
C LEU A 208 0.19 28.06 -41.73
#